data_AF-A0A6A6U246-F1
#
_entry.id   AF-A0A6A6U246-F1
#
_cell.length_a   1.000
_cell.length_b   1.000
_cell.length_c   1.000
_cell.angle_alpha   90.00
_cell.angle_beta   90.00
_cell.angle_gamma   90.00
#
_symmetry.space_group_name_H-M   'P 1'
#
loop_
_entity.id
_entity.type
_entity.pdbx_description
1 polymer ?
#
loop_
_entity_poly.entity_id
_entity_poly.type
_entity_poly.pdbx_seq_one_letter_code
_entity_poly.pdbx_strand_id
1 'polypeptide(L)'
;MNRYAWMTGEHGMLWNFHDNKVEKPCKGECVILKQFSGLEYANGTEAMIDSGMWLHHMIHLVTGPNRWDPVCYNRWYSSPHFGVNGVPWKTERYFSSGNERSVFNFNADGKDLSSGTGYYVGPDDTFDYLVDLMNMNMEDKVVYLTMTYDILDGPLRPGWKNTKVVWLDADACGLSELPPPVEKGKFEMTSVPWKPNFEGKVIAAVGHLHDGGTDIEIRTNNNTQLCNSNARYAETPQYKFTWGKMGDDELAVDHISSMSHCGVKDTMLSKDQEWSISGKYDFDQRAGNLDHGKQSEVS
;
A
#
# COMPACT_ATOMS: atom_id res chain seq x y z
N MET A 1 10.56 -29.53 2.77
CA MET A 1 10.44 -28.06 2.69
C MET A 1 9.93 -27.72 1.31
N ASN A 2 8.64 -27.41 1.21
CA ASN A 2 7.98 -27.12 -0.04
C ASN A 2 8.36 -25.68 -0.44
N ARG A 3 9.19 -25.50 -1.48
CA ARG A 3 9.74 -24.19 -1.90
C ARG A 3 8.69 -23.24 -2.53
N TYR A 4 7.41 -23.48 -2.27
CA TYR A 4 6.28 -22.86 -2.95
C TYR A 4 5.16 -22.37 -2.00
N ALA A 5 5.35 -22.44 -0.67
CA ALA A 5 4.35 -21.98 0.29
C ALA A 5 4.04 -20.48 0.14
N TRP A 6 5.01 -19.66 -0.27
CA TRP A 6 4.84 -18.22 -0.55
C TRP A 6 4.00 -17.91 -1.81
N MET A 7 3.60 -18.91 -2.62
CA MET A 7 2.69 -18.71 -3.76
C MET A 7 1.23 -19.04 -3.42
N THR A 8 0.95 -19.43 -2.18
CA THR A 8 -0.38 -19.72 -1.66
C THR A 8 -0.54 -18.87 -0.42
N GLY A 9 -1.40 -17.86 -0.45
CA GLY A 9 -1.60 -16.99 0.70
C GLY A 9 -1.89 -17.72 2.01
N GLU A 10 -1.66 -17.02 3.13
CA GLU A 10 -1.93 -17.45 4.50
C GLU A 10 -3.34 -18.05 4.71
N HIS A 11 -3.47 -18.81 5.79
CA HIS A 11 -4.75 -19.38 6.20
C HIS A 11 -5.82 -18.30 6.39
N GLY A 12 -6.96 -18.49 5.72
CA GLY A 12 -8.06 -17.51 5.75
C GLY A 12 -7.85 -16.29 4.85
N MET A 13 -6.77 -16.25 4.05
CA MET A 13 -6.53 -15.17 3.11
C MET A 13 -7.18 -15.42 1.73
N LEU A 14 -7.92 -14.43 1.26
CA LEU A 14 -8.14 -14.21 -0.16
C LEU A 14 -6.91 -13.48 -0.71
N TRP A 15 -6.01 -14.21 -1.39
CA TRP A 15 -4.71 -13.70 -1.83
C TRP A 15 -4.70 -13.31 -3.30
N ASN A 16 -4.08 -12.16 -3.58
CA ASN A 16 -3.89 -11.54 -4.88
C ASN A 16 -5.16 -11.57 -5.74
N PHE A 17 -6.32 -11.31 -5.13
CA PHE A 17 -7.56 -11.30 -5.88
C PHE A 17 -7.65 -10.04 -6.74
N HIS A 18 -7.94 -10.22 -8.03
CA HIS A 18 -8.06 -9.14 -8.99
C HIS A 18 -9.53 -8.81 -9.24
N ASP A 19 -9.92 -7.57 -8.96
CA ASP A 19 -11.20 -7.02 -9.38
C ASP A 19 -10.98 -6.03 -10.53
N ASN A 20 -11.38 -6.43 -11.74
CA ASN A 20 -11.20 -5.62 -12.95
C ASN A 20 -12.50 -4.89 -13.34
N LYS A 21 -13.45 -4.75 -12.39
CA LYS A 21 -14.74 -4.10 -12.59
C LYS A 21 -14.99 -3.04 -11.53
N VAL A 22 -13.95 -2.27 -11.22
CA VAL A 22 -14.03 -1.19 -10.24
C VAL A 22 -14.60 0.05 -10.91
N GLU A 23 -15.61 0.63 -10.28
CA GLU A 23 -16.20 1.88 -10.75
C GLU A 23 -15.28 3.07 -10.42
N LYS A 24 -15.16 4.00 -11.37
CA LYS A 24 -14.55 5.30 -11.10
C LYS A 24 -15.42 6.10 -10.13
N PRO A 25 -14.83 7.01 -9.33
CA PRO A 25 -15.59 7.90 -8.45
C PRO A 25 -16.41 8.97 -9.21
N CYS A 26 -16.30 9.03 -10.54
CA CYS A 26 -16.96 10.00 -11.41
C CYS A 26 -17.36 9.39 -12.76
N LYS A 27 -18.42 9.92 -13.40
CA LYS A 27 -18.96 9.42 -14.68
C LYS A 27 -18.19 9.85 -15.94
N GLY A 28 -17.11 10.61 -15.78
CA GLY A 28 -16.30 11.14 -16.87
C GLY A 28 -14.86 11.30 -16.43
N GLU A 29 -14.40 12.54 -16.41
CA GLU A 29 -13.12 12.93 -15.83
C GLU A 29 -13.32 13.64 -14.49
N CYS A 30 -12.34 13.47 -13.61
CA CYS A 30 -12.31 14.14 -12.31
C CYS A 30 -10.87 14.24 -11.78
N VAL A 31 -10.69 15.02 -10.72
CA VAL A 31 -9.43 15.12 -9.99
C VAL A 31 -9.65 14.61 -8.58
N ILE A 32 -8.96 13.55 -8.18
CA ILE A 32 -8.97 13.03 -6.81
C ILE A 32 -8.04 13.90 -5.96
N LEU A 33 -8.58 14.44 -4.87
CA LEU A 33 -7.85 15.27 -3.90
C LEU A 33 -7.39 14.46 -2.70
N LYS A 34 -8.19 13.47 -2.29
CA LYS A 34 -7.94 12.63 -1.13
C LYS A 34 -8.56 11.27 -1.36
N GLN A 35 -7.93 10.23 -0.85
CA GLN A 35 -8.42 8.86 -0.94
C GLN A 35 -8.13 8.09 0.35
N PHE A 36 -9.06 7.20 0.70
CA PHE A 36 -9.01 6.32 1.85
C PHE A 36 -9.79 5.04 1.54
N SER A 37 -9.32 3.90 2.03
CA SER A 37 -10.04 2.63 1.95
C SER A 37 -10.45 2.11 3.32
N GLY A 38 -11.64 1.53 3.39
CA GLY A 38 -12.16 0.84 4.55
C GLY A 38 -12.53 -0.62 4.24
N LEU A 39 -12.86 -1.35 5.29
CA LEU A 39 -13.47 -2.67 5.19
C LEU A 39 -14.64 -2.68 6.16
N GLU A 40 -15.83 -3.03 5.68
CA GLU A 40 -17.07 -2.88 6.44
C GLU A 40 -17.93 -4.13 6.34
N TYR A 41 -18.68 -4.44 7.40
CA TYR A 41 -19.76 -5.42 7.35
C TYR A 41 -21.01 -4.82 6.69
N ALA A 42 -21.97 -5.67 6.29
CA ALA A 42 -23.21 -5.25 5.64
C ALA A 42 -24.06 -4.24 6.45
N ASN A 43 -23.87 -4.19 7.77
CA ASN A 43 -24.55 -3.27 8.68
C ASN A 43 -23.85 -1.89 8.78
N GLY A 44 -22.76 -1.67 8.03
CA GLY A 44 -21.95 -0.44 8.04
C GLY A 44 -20.96 -0.31 9.20
N THR A 45 -20.78 -1.35 10.03
CA THR A 45 -19.71 -1.34 11.04
C THR A 45 -18.39 -1.76 10.42
N GLU A 46 -17.29 -1.17 10.87
CA GLU A 46 -15.95 -1.52 10.40
C GLU A 46 -15.62 -2.99 10.70
N ALA A 47 -15.00 -3.65 9.72
CA ALA A 47 -14.37 -4.95 9.83
C ALA A 47 -12.88 -4.74 10.11
N MET A 48 -12.48 -5.06 11.34
CA MET A 48 -11.17 -4.79 11.92
C MET A 48 -10.57 -6.03 12.58
N ILE A 49 -9.32 -5.92 13.03
CA ILE A 49 -8.53 -7.03 13.57
C ILE A 49 -9.17 -7.63 14.83
N ASP A 50 -9.76 -6.79 15.67
CA ASP A 50 -10.53 -7.20 16.85
C ASP A 50 -11.82 -7.97 16.53
N SER A 51 -12.21 -8.06 15.24
CA SER A 51 -13.29 -8.92 14.73
C SER A 51 -12.77 -10.06 13.84
N GLY A 52 -11.46 -10.25 13.78
CA GLY A 52 -10.79 -11.24 12.96
C GLY A 52 -10.77 -10.92 11.47
N MET A 53 -11.06 -9.68 11.05
CA MET A 53 -11.09 -9.29 9.64
C MET A 53 -9.98 -8.31 9.29
N TRP A 54 -9.37 -8.51 8.13
CA TRP A 54 -8.24 -7.71 7.69
C TRP A 54 -8.40 -7.30 6.23
N LEU A 55 -8.20 -6.02 5.97
CA LEU A 55 -7.77 -5.51 4.67
C LEU A 55 -6.24 -5.57 4.71
N HIS A 56 -5.69 -6.74 4.38
CA HIS A 56 -4.26 -7.01 4.51
C HIS A 56 -3.47 -6.14 3.53
N HIS A 57 -3.81 -6.24 2.24
CA HIS A 57 -3.36 -5.33 1.20
C HIS A 57 -4.53 -4.92 0.30
N MET A 58 -4.50 -3.67 -0.15
CA MET A 58 -5.27 -3.25 -1.30
C MET A 58 -4.42 -2.32 -2.13
N ILE A 59 -4.28 -2.66 -3.40
CA ILE A 59 -3.62 -1.86 -4.41
C ILE A 59 -4.69 -1.42 -5.40
N HIS A 60 -4.79 -0.11 -5.60
CA HIS A 60 -5.62 0.47 -6.62
C HIS A 60 -4.77 0.80 -7.84
N LEU A 61 -5.12 0.19 -8.97
CA LEU A 61 -4.50 0.42 -10.26
C LEU A 61 -5.43 1.23 -11.15
N VAL A 62 -4.82 2.05 -12.01
CA VAL A 62 -5.53 2.72 -13.10
C VAL A 62 -4.93 2.35 -14.43
N THR A 63 -5.77 1.96 -15.38
CA THR A 63 -5.40 1.56 -16.72
C THR A 63 -5.97 2.55 -17.74
N GLY A 64 -5.14 3.03 -18.67
CA GLY A 64 -5.57 4.00 -19.68
C GLY A 64 -4.46 4.45 -20.65
N PRO A 65 -4.81 5.23 -21.68
CA PRO A 65 -3.89 5.58 -22.77
C PRO A 65 -2.69 6.44 -22.34
N ASN A 66 -2.83 7.20 -21.24
CA ASN A 66 -1.79 8.09 -20.72
C ASN A 66 -1.18 7.60 -19.39
N ARG A 67 -1.47 6.35 -19.00
CA ARG A 67 -1.01 5.75 -17.75
C ARG A 67 0.30 5.03 -17.93
N TRP A 68 1.08 5.02 -16.86
CA TRP A 68 2.35 4.30 -16.79
C TRP A 68 2.83 4.25 -15.34
N ASP A 69 3.32 3.10 -14.88
CA ASP A 69 3.93 2.95 -13.56
C ASP A 69 5.39 3.42 -13.61
N PRO A 70 5.80 4.45 -12.84
CA PRO A 70 7.15 4.99 -12.97
C PRO A 70 8.27 4.03 -12.61
N VAL A 71 8.01 3.07 -11.73
CA VAL A 71 9.01 2.14 -11.23
C VAL A 71 9.12 0.93 -12.16
N CYS A 72 8.01 0.53 -12.77
CA CYS A 72 7.95 -0.65 -13.63
C CYS A 72 7.95 -0.36 -15.14
N TYR A 73 7.89 0.91 -15.58
CA TYR A 73 7.69 1.31 -16.98
C TYR A 73 8.57 0.58 -18.00
N ASN A 74 9.86 0.41 -17.70
CA ASN A 74 10.84 -0.21 -18.60
C ASN A 74 11.00 -1.73 -18.37
N ARG A 75 10.18 -2.34 -17.51
CA ARG A 75 10.24 -3.78 -17.26
C ARG A 75 9.30 -4.50 -18.22
N TRP A 76 9.83 -5.55 -18.84
CA TRP A 76 9.03 -6.45 -19.67
C TRP A 76 8.03 -7.28 -18.83
N TYR A 77 8.34 -7.48 -17.54
CA TYR A 77 7.49 -8.18 -16.59
C TYR A 77 7.23 -7.37 -15.32
N SER A 78 5.97 -7.36 -14.87
CA SER A 78 5.60 -6.88 -13.54
C SER A 78 4.35 -7.62 -13.03
N SER A 79 4.50 -8.30 -11.89
CA SER A 79 3.45 -9.12 -11.27
C SER A 79 2.13 -8.36 -11.05
N PRO A 80 2.12 -7.18 -10.37
CA PRO A 80 0.86 -6.48 -10.09
C PRO A 80 0.12 -6.03 -11.35
N HIS A 81 0.84 -5.74 -12.44
CA HIS A 81 0.22 -5.30 -13.69
C HIS A 81 -0.40 -6.47 -14.46
N PHE A 82 0.27 -7.63 -14.52
CA PHE A 82 -0.29 -8.80 -15.21
C PHE A 82 -1.55 -9.33 -14.56
N GLY A 83 -1.64 -9.25 -13.22
CA GLY A 83 -2.81 -9.70 -12.47
C GLY A 83 -4.12 -9.05 -12.93
N VAL A 84 -4.06 -7.77 -13.30
CA VAL A 84 -5.21 -7.01 -13.82
C VAL A 84 -5.28 -6.98 -15.35
N ASN A 85 -4.57 -7.89 -16.04
CA ASN A 85 -4.39 -7.89 -17.50
C ASN A 85 -3.83 -6.57 -18.08
N GLY A 86 -3.09 -5.83 -17.25
CA GLY A 86 -2.44 -4.58 -17.59
C GLY A 86 -0.99 -4.76 -18.01
N VAL A 87 -0.33 -3.65 -18.34
CA VAL A 87 1.11 -3.58 -18.61
C VAL A 87 1.67 -2.28 -18.02
N PRO A 88 2.94 -2.25 -17.57
CA PRO A 88 3.50 -1.08 -16.86
C PRO A 88 3.50 0.25 -17.65
N TRP A 89 3.38 0.21 -18.98
CA TRP A 89 3.30 1.39 -19.85
C TRP A 89 1.86 1.79 -20.22
N LYS A 90 0.84 1.15 -19.62
CA LYS A 90 -0.58 1.50 -19.74
C LYS A 90 -1.37 1.40 -18.43
N THR A 91 -0.72 0.96 -17.36
CA THR A 91 -1.33 0.75 -16.05
C THR A 91 -0.38 1.31 -14.99
N GLU A 92 -0.93 1.93 -13.95
CA GLU A 92 -0.19 2.58 -12.86
C GLU A 92 -0.76 2.14 -11.52
N ARG A 93 0.10 1.71 -10.58
CA ARG A 93 -0.25 1.61 -9.16
C ARG A 93 -0.28 3.01 -8.57
N TYR A 94 -1.47 3.48 -8.21
CA TYR A 94 -1.65 4.88 -7.84
C TYR A 94 -2.12 5.11 -6.41
N PHE A 95 -2.63 4.07 -5.74
CA PHE A 95 -3.01 4.15 -4.33
C PHE A 95 -2.92 2.78 -3.68
N SER A 96 -2.68 2.77 -2.37
CA SER A 96 -2.80 1.57 -1.55
C SER A 96 -3.09 1.86 -0.10
N SER A 97 -3.50 0.80 0.56
CA SER A 97 -3.70 0.76 2.00
C SER A 97 -3.63 -0.70 2.45
N GLY A 98 -3.24 -0.90 3.70
CA GLY A 98 -3.51 -2.12 4.45
C GLY A 98 -4.41 -1.84 5.64
N ASN A 99 -4.21 -2.61 6.70
CA ASN A 99 -5.03 -2.56 7.90
C ASN A 99 -4.93 -1.24 8.67
N GLU A 100 -3.84 -0.51 8.49
CA GLU A 100 -3.60 0.83 9.04
C GLU A 100 -4.47 1.94 8.43
N ARG A 101 -5.24 1.63 7.37
CA ARG A 101 -6.24 2.54 6.77
C ARG A 101 -5.68 3.92 6.40
N SER A 102 -4.48 3.94 5.83
CA SER A 102 -3.76 5.18 5.57
C SER A 102 -4.52 6.10 4.62
N VAL A 103 -4.73 7.34 5.06
CA VAL A 103 -5.30 8.40 4.22
C VAL A 103 -4.21 9.02 3.37
N PHE A 104 -4.43 9.08 2.05
CA PHE A 104 -3.55 9.80 1.14
C PHE A 104 -4.19 11.11 0.68
N ASN A 105 -3.45 12.22 0.85
CA ASN A 105 -3.89 13.55 0.42
C ASN A 105 -3.08 13.98 -0.81
N PHE A 106 -3.68 13.86 -1.99
CA PHE A 106 -3.10 14.31 -3.26
C PHE A 106 -3.04 15.84 -3.38
N ASN A 107 -3.78 16.57 -2.54
CA ASN A 107 -3.78 18.04 -2.48
C ASN A 107 -3.17 18.57 -1.17
N ALA A 108 -2.09 17.95 -0.68
CA ALA A 108 -1.49 18.25 0.63
C ALA A 108 -1.09 19.74 0.82
N ASP A 109 -0.72 20.43 -0.25
CA ASP A 109 -0.32 21.85 -0.23
C ASP A 109 -1.48 22.83 -0.55
N GLY A 110 -2.66 22.32 -0.93
CA GLY A 110 -3.80 23.14 -1.34
C GLY A 110 -4.52 23.77 -0.14
N LYS A 111 -4.84 25.08 -0.23
CA LYS A 111 -5.51 25.82 0.87
C LYS A 111 -6.98 26.14 0.60
N ASP A 112 -7.30 26.59 -0.61
CA ASP A 112 -8.62 27.16 -0.96
C ASP A 112 -9.15 26.70 -2.34
N LEU A 113 -8.57 25.61 -2.88
CA LEU A 113 -8.90 25.05 -4.20
C LEU A 113 -8.73 26.03 -5.39
N SER A 114 -8.10 27.19 -5.20
CA SER A 114 -7.73 28.11 -6.28
C SER A 114 -6.51 27.61 -7.07
N SER A 115 -5.64 26.87 -6.39
CA SER A 115 -4.48 26.16 -6.92
C SER A 115 -4.27 24.89 -6.09
N GLY A 116 -3.59 23.90 -6.67
CA GLY A 116 -3.34 22.66 -5.97
C GLY A 116 -2.73 21.57 -6.82
N THR A 117 -2.62 20.40 -6.19
CA THR A 117 -2.25 19.14 -6.81
C THR A 117 -3.41 18.16 -6.67
N GLY A 118 -3.47 17.19 -7.56
CA GLY A 118 -4.50 16.16 -7.49
C GLY A 118 -4.23 15.06 -8.49
N TYR A 119 -4.78 13.88 -8.24
CA TYR A 119 -4.67 12.76 -9.16
C TYR A 119 -5.77 12.86 -10.21
N TYR A 120 -5.41 13.30 -11.42
CA TYR A 120 -6.36 13.40 -12.53
C TYR A 120 -6.73 12.00 -13.02
N VAL A 121 -8.03 11.77 -13.18
CA VAL A 121 -8.66 10.58 -13.77
C VAL A 121 -9.33 11.02 -15.07
N GLY A 122 -8.84 10.50 -16.18
CA GLY A 122 -9.34 10.79 -17.52
C GLY A 122 -10.59 9.98 -17.89
N PRO A 123 -11.23 10.35 -19.01
CA PRO A 123 -12.49 9.73 -19.44
C PRO A 123 -12.33 8.24 -19.78
N ASP A 124 -11.21 7.88 -20.41
CA ASP A 124 -10.91 6.51 -20.88
C ASP A 124 -10.18 5.64 -19.84
N ASP A 125 -9.90 6.20 -18.65
CA ASP A 125 -9.29 5.44 -17.58
C ASP A 125 -10.29 4.44 -16.97
N THR A 126 -9.76 3.28 -16.60
CA THR A 126 -10.45 2.19 -15.90
C THR A 126 -9.71 1.89 -14.61
N PHE A 127 -10.46 1.44 -13.60
CA PHE A 127 -9.95 1.16 -12.27
C PHE A 127 -9.95 -0.35 -12.05
N ASP A 128 -8.91 -0.83 -11.38
CA ASP A 128 -8.73 -2.24 -11.02
C ASP A 128 -8.21 -2.34 -9.58
N TYR A 129 -8.63 -3.36 -8.85
CA TYR A 129 -8.07 -3.70 -7.54
C TYR A 129 -7.23 -4.96 -7.62
N LEU A 130 -6.15 -4.98 -6.85
CA LEU A 130 -5.48 -6.18 -6.36
C LEU A 130 -5.61 -6.17 -4.84
N VAL A 131 -6.29 -7.16 -4.28
CA VAL A 131 -6.64 -7.20 -2.85
C VAL A 131 -6.20 -8.49 -2.20
N ASP A 132 -5.66 -8.32 -0.99
CA ASP A 132 -5.46 -9.36 0.01
C ASP A 132 -6.41 -9.08 1.18
N LEU A 133 -7.35 -9.98 1.42
CA LEU A 133 -8.26 -9.91 2.57
C LEU A 133 -8.04 -11.12 3.45
N MET A 134 -7.99 -10.96 4.77
CA MET A 134 -7.88 -12.10 5.68
C MET A 134 -9.11 -12.21 6.57
N ASN A 135 -9.54 -13.45 6.76
CA ASN A 135 -10.57 -13.85 7.70
C ASN A 135 -9.99 -14.85 8.70
N MET A 136 -9.77 -14.38 9.92
CA MET A 136 -9.29 -15.18 11.06
C MET A 136 -10.44 -15.83 11.84
N ASN A 137 -11.65 -15.79 11.31
CA ASN A 137 -12.80 -16.48 11.88
C ASN A 137 -12.92 -17.89 11.29
N MET A 138 -13.45 -18.82 12.08
CA MET A 138 -13.78 -20.19 11.64
C MET A 138 -15.01 -20.28 10.74
N GLU A 139 -15.62 -19.13 10.40
CA GLU A 139 -16.81 -19.03 9.57
C GLU A 139 -16.61 -17.96 8.51
N ASP A 140 -17.27 -18.16 7.36
CA ASP A 140 -17.25 -17.20 6.27
C ASP A 140 -17.84 -15.86 6.71
N LYS A 141 -17.17 -14.77 6.34
CA LYS A 141 -17.62 -13.40 6.59
C LYS A 141 -17.87 -12.68 5.28
N VAL A 142 -19.01 -12.00 5.22
CA VAL A 142 -19.32 -11.08 4.12
C VAL A 142 -18.93 -9.67 4.57
N VAL A 143 -17.95 -9.11 3.87
CA VAL A 143 -17.45 -7.75 4.06
C VAL A 143 -17.42 -7.02 2.72
N TYR A 144 -17.34 -5.70 2.79
CA TYR A 144 -17.32 -4.80 1.67
C TYR A 144 -16.05 -3.96 1.77
N LEU A 145 -15.20 -4.06 0.74
CA LEU A 145 -14.13 -3.08 0.54
C LEU A 145 -14.78 -1.75 0.18
N THR A 146 -14.55 -0.72 0.99
CA THR A 146 -15.07 0.63 0.75
C THR A 146 -13.95 1.55 0.33
N MET A 147 -14.25 2.47 -0.59
CA MET A 147 -13.31 3.49 -1.04
C MET A 147 -13.97 4.84 -0.98
N THR A 148 -13.37 5.75 -0.21
CA THR A 148 -13.86 7.11 -0.01
C THR A 148 -12.94 8.09 -0.73
N TYR A 149 -13.53 9.02 -1.46
CA TYR A 149 -12.82 10.02 -2.26
C TYR A 149 -13.31 11.42 -1.96
N ASP A 150 -12.38 12.36 -1.86
CA ASP A 150 -12.67 13.77 -2.11
C ASP A 150 -12.30 14.06 -3.57
N ILE A 151 -13.26 14.52 -4.38
CA ILE A 151 -13.05 14.78 -5.81
C ILE A 151 -13.45 16.19 -6.23
N LEU A 152 -12.87 16.63 -7.35
CA LEU A 152 -13.39 17.72 -8.17
C LEU A 152 -13.85 17.13 -9.50
N ASP A 153 -15.11 17.32 -9.86
CA ASP A 153 -15.61 16.94 -11.17
C ASP A 153 -14.96 17.76 -12.30
N GLY A 154 -14.73 17.13 -13.44
CA GLY A 154 -14.21 17.76 -14.64
C GLY A 154 -12.69 17.67 -14.81
N PRO A 155 -12.14 18.38 -15.82
CA PRO A 155 -10.73 18.31 -16.16
C PRO A 155 -9.85 18.93 -15.08
N LEU A 156 -8.55 18.63 -15.13
CA LEU A 156 -7.56 19.34 -14.34
C LEU A 156 -7.63 20.85 -14.61
N ARG A 157 -7.91 21.63 -13.57
CA ARG A 157 -8.14 23.08 -13.68
C ARG A 157 -6.86 23.81 -14.13
N PRO A 158 -6.96 24.95 -14.83
CA PRO A 158 -5.80 25.80 -15.12
C PRO A 158 -5.04 26.16 -13.82
N GLY A 159 -3.71 26.03 -13.86
CA GLY A 159 -2.84 26.29 -12.70
C GLY A 159 -2.67 25.12 -11.73
N TRP A 160 -3.46 24.05 -11.85
CA TRP A 160 -3.27 22.83 -11.08
C TRP A 160 -2.20 21.92 -11.67
N LYS A 161 -1.63 21.05 -10.84
CA LYS A 161 -0.63 20.06 -11.24
C LYS A 161 -1.16 18.65 -11.02
N ASN A 162 -0.98 17.78 -12.00
CA ASN A 162 -1.31 16.37 -11.85
C ASN A 162 -0.28 15.68 -10.93
N THR A 163 -0.76 14.80 -10.07
CA THR A 163 0.09 13.97 -9.21
C THR A 163 0.44 12.66 -9.92
N LYS A 164 1.68 12.19 -9.70
CA LYS A 164 2.16 10.88 -10.15
C LYS A 164 2.63 10.11 -8.93
N VAL A 165 2.22 8.86 -8.79
CA VAL A 165 2.64 8.04 -7.65
C VAL A 165 3.86 7.22 -8.02
N VAL A 166 4.82 7.19 -7.10
CA VAL A 166 6.00 6.34 -7.18
C VAL A 166 5.82 5.24 -6.14
N TRP A 167 5.64 4.01 -6.62
CA TRP A 167 5.49 2.86 -5.76
C TRP A 167 6.84 2.18 -5.55
N LEU A 168 7.42 2.34 -4.35
CA LEU A 168 8.63 1.64 -3.95
C LEU A 168 8.23 0.52 -2.97
N ASP A 169 8.58 -0.71 -3.31
CA ASP A 169 8.43 -1.89 -2.46
C ASP A 169 9.74 -2.71 -2.49
N ALA A 170 9.80 -3.82 -1.76
CA ALA A 170 11.02 -4.59 -1.59
C ALA A 170 11.60 -5.18 -2.91
N ASP A 171 10.76 -5.55 -3.88
CA ASP A 171 11.17 -6.11 -5.19
C ASP A 171 10.80 -5.22 -6.40
N ALA A 172 10.38 -3.99 -6.12
CA ALA A 172 9.85 -2.94 -7.00
C ALA A 172 8.63 -3.30 -7.86
N CYS A 173 8.72 -4.40 -8.62
CA CYS A 173 7.75 -4.83 -9.64
C CYS A 173 7.43 -6.33 -9.57
N GLY A 174 8.05 -7.05 -8.62
CA GLY A 174 7.74 -8.43 -8.29
C GLY A 174 6.73 -8.51 -7.15
N LEU A 175 7.03 -9.29 -6.13
CA LEU A 175 6.21 -9.41 -4.92
C LEU A 175 6.64 -8.38 -3.86
N SER A 176 5.67 -7.78 -3.18
CA SER A 176 5.93 -6.86 -2.08
C SER A 176 6.19 -7.58 -0.77
N GLU A 177 5.62 -8.78 -0.61
CA GLU A 177 5.88 -9.67 0.52
C GLU A 177 7.15 -10.49 0.30
N LEU A 178 8.10 -10.38 1.21
CA LEU A 178 9.33 -11.16 1.21
C LEU A 178 9.52 -11.76 2.60
N PRO A 179 9.89 -13.05 2.71
CA PRO A 179 10.07 -13.68 4.00
C PRO A 179 11.21 -13.00 4.77
N PRO A 180 11.05 -12.78 6.09
CA PRO A 180 12.10 -12.20 6.90
C PRO A 180 13.36 -13.08 6.88
N PRO A 181 14.56 -12.47 6.82
CA PRO A 181 15.82 -13.21 6.77
C PRO A 181 16.23 -13.82 8.12
N VAL A 182 15.51 -13.50 9.19
CA VAL A 182 15.77 -13.94 10.56
C VAL A 182 14.46 -14.26 11.27
N GLU A 183 14.51 -15.14 12.27
CA GLU A 183 13.34 -15.54 13.06
C GLU A 183 13.13 -14.70 14.33
N LYS A 184 14.12 -13.87 14.69
CA LYS A 184 14.13 -13.07 15.92
C LYS A 184 15.11 -11.90 15.83
N GLY A 185 14.94 -10.93 16.71
CA GLY A 185 15.79 -9.74 16.77
C GLY A 185 15.58 -8.80 15.59
N LYS A 186 16.64 -8.07 15.25
CA LYS A 186 16.60 -6.93 14.32
C LYS A 186 17.06 -7.29 12.93
N PHE A 187 16.39 -6.73 11.93
CA PHE A 187 16.84 -6.77 10.55
C PHE A 187 16.31 -5.57 9.77
N GLU A 188 16.82 -5.43 8.55
CA GLU A 188 16.45 -4.37 7.62
C GLU A 188 16.29 -4.97 6.24
N MET A 189 15.27 -4.52 5.50
CA MET A 189 15.00 -4.90 4.12
C MET A 189 14.99 -3.65 3.26
N THR A 190 15.98 -3.56 2.35
CA THR A 190 16.14 -2.40 1.46
C THR A 190 15.71 -2.75 0.05
N SER A 191 14.91 -1.88 -0.58
CA SER A 191 14.49 -2.04 -1.97
C SER A 191 15.67 -1.90 -2.93
N VAL A 192 15.50 -2.42 -4.15
CA VAL A 192 16.36 -2.04 -5.27
C VAL A 192 16.26 -0.51 -5.48
N PRO A 193 17.38 0.21 -5.65
CA PRO A 193 17.33 1.64 -5.96
C PRO A 193 16.62 1.91 -7.29
N TRP A 194 15.70 2.88 -7.28
CA TRP A 194 15.00 3.38 -8.44
C TRP A 194 15.59 4.72 -8.89
N LYS A 195 15.79 4.86 -10.21
CA LYS A 195 16.17 6.13 -10.85
C LYS A 195 14.94 6.83 -11.39
N PRO A 196 14.66 8.07 -10.97
CA PRO A 196 13.54 8.82 -11.50
C PRO A 196 13.62 8.96 -13.02
N ASN A 197 12.51 8.69 -13.69
CA ASN A 197 12.33 8.87 -15.13
C ASN A 197 11.48 10.13 -15.45
N PHE A 198 11.06 10.86 -14.42
CA PHE A 198 10.41 12.16 -14.49
C PHE A 198 10.92 13.04 -13.33
N GLU A 199 10.58 14.33 -13.41
CA GLU A 199 10.94 15.32 -12.39
C GLU A 199 9.67 15.93 -11.81
N GLY A 200 9.75 16.37 -10.56
CA GLY A 200 8.59 16.96 -9.88
C GLY A 200 8.87 17.34 -8.44
N LYS A 201 7.89 17.96 -7.80
CA LYS A 201 7.92 18.19 -6.36
C LYS A 201 7.28 16.99 -5.66
N VAL A 202 7.94 16.48 -4.63
CA VAL A 202 7.34 15.45 -3.77
C VAL A 202 6.41 16.15 -2.76
N ILE A 203 5.13 15.78 -2.80
CA ILE A 203 4.09 16.43 -1.96
C ILE A 203 3.71 15.60 -0.72
N ALA A 204 3.91 14.29 -0.77
CA ALA A 204 3.63 13.37 0.31
C ALA A 204 4.39 12.07 0.09
N ALA A 205 4.67 11.37 1.19
CA ALA A 205 5.07 9.97 1.17
C ALA A 205 4.42 9.26 2.37
N VAL A 206 4.05 8.00 2.18
CA VAL A 206 3.40 7.16 3.18
C VAL A 206 4.06 5.79 3.11
N GLY A 207 4.38 5.22 4.26
CA GLY A 207 4.90 3.85 4.38
C GLY A 207 3.79 2.85 4.68
N HIS A 208 4.06 1.57 4.43
CA HIS A 208 3.25 0.43 4.81
C HIS A 208 4.20 -0.70 5.23
N LEU A 209 3.95 -1.33 6.38
CA LEU A 209 4.76 -2.42 6.94
C LEU A 209 3.84 -3.52 7.46
N HIS A 210 4.41 -4.72 7.58
CA HIS A 210 3.84 -5.82 8.36
C HIS A 210 4.30 -5.76 9.82
N ASP A 211 3.64 -6.57 10.67
CA ASP A 211 3.97 -6.65 12.09
C ASP A 211 5.42 -7.08 12.33
N GLY A 212 5.98 -6.59 13.43
CA GLY A 212 7.43 -6.63 13.69
C GLY A 212 8.20 -5.46 13.07
N GLY A 213 7.58 -4.76 12.11
CA GLY A 213 8.11 -3.54 11.52
C GLY A 213 8.12 -2.37 12.51
N THR A 214 9.20 -1.60 12.55
CA THR A 214 9.34 -0.41 13.40
C THR A 214 9.17 0.87 12.61
N ASP A 215 9.80 0.95 11.44
CA ASP A 215 9.82 2.16 10.61
C ASP A 215 10.24 1.86 9.17
N ILE A 216 9.79 2.71 8.23
CA ILE A 216 10.29 2.77 6.86
C ILE A 216 11.05 4.06 6.65
N GLU A 217 12.30 3.90 6.22
CA GLU A 217 13.14 4.99 5.81
C GLU A 217 13.11 5.18 4.30
N ILE A 218 12.82 6.39 3.84
CA ILE A 218 12.99 6.79 2.44
C ILE A 218 14.36 7.43 2.30
N ARG A 219 15.18 6.92 1.39
CA ARG A 219 16.55 7.37 1.15
C ARG A 219 16.71 7.89 -0.26
N THR A 220 17.58 8.87 -0.41
CA THR A 220 18.08 9.36 -1.69
C THR A 220 19.60 9.29 -1.69
N ASN A 221 20.24 9.20 -2.85
CA ASN A 221 21.69 9.43 -3.09
C ASN A 221 22.64 9.06 -1.95
N ASN A 222 23.46 8.01 -2.12
CA ASN A 222 24.44 7.58 -1.12
C ASN A 222 23.81 7.30 0.28
N ASN A 223 22.60 6.76 0.33
CA ASN A 223 21.85 6.45 1.56
C ASN A 223 21.54 7.65 2.46
N THR A 224 21.36 8.84 1.89
CA THR A 224 20.91 10.01 2.65
C THR A 224 19.44 9.83 3.02
N GLN A 225 19.15 9.74 4.31
CA GLN A 225 17.78 9.70 4.82
C GLN A 225 17.02 10.97 4.43
N LEU A 226 15.95 10.81 3.66
CA LEU A 226 15.03 11.89 3.34
C LEU A 226 13.88 11.96 4.34
N CYS A 227 13.32 10.81 4.69
CA CYS A 227 12.23 10.72 5.65
C CYS A 227 12.23 9.39 6.38
N ASN A 228 11.65 9.40 7.59
CA ASN A 228 11.35 8.18 8.34
C ASN A 228 9.86 8.13 8.73
N SER A 229 9.17 7.07 8.32
CA SER A 229 7.76 6.79 8.62
C SER A 229 7.69 5.70 9.70
N ASN A 230 7.27 6.06 10.91
CA ASN A 230 7.26 5.17 12.06
C ASN A 230 5.93 4.44 12.15
N ALA A 231 5.99 3.15 12.45
CA ALA A 231 4.82 2.33 12.75
C ALA A 231 4.32 2.60 14.18
N ARG A 232 3.00 2.74 14.31
CA ARG A 232 2.31 2.80 15.60
C ARG A 232 1.41 1.61 15.73
N TYR A 233 1.35 1.05 16.93
CA TYR A 233 0.71 -0.21 17.21
C TYR A 233 -0.40 -0.03 18.24
N ALA A 234 -1.49 -0.76 18.03
CA ALA A 234 -2.62 -0.87 18.92
C ALA A 234 -3.08 0.47 19.54
N GLU A 235 -3.14 1.53 18.72
CA GLU A 235 -3.58 2.87 19.17
C GLU A 235 -5.04 2.84 19.66
N THR A 236 -5.83 1.89 19.17
CA THR A 236 -7.19 1.60 19.64
C THR A 236 -7.41 0.09 19.78
N PRO A 237 -8.44 -0.36 20.55
CA PRO A 237 -8.74 -1.79 20.72
C PRO A 237 -8.96 -2.56 19.40
N GLN A 238 -9.43 -1.88 18.35
CA GLN A 238 -9.68 -2.46 17.04
C GLN A 238 -8.45 -3.03 16.34
N TYR A 239 -7.25 -2.62 16.77
CA TYR A 239 -5.96 -3.08 16.25
C TYR A 239 -5.30 -4.11 17.15
N LYS A 240 -6.06 -4.70 18.09
CA LYS A 240 -5.60 -5.81 18.91
C LYS A 240 -6.31 -7.08 18.50
N PHE A 241 -5.54 -8.13 18.24
CA PHE A 241 -6.11 -9.44 18.06
C PHE A 241 -6.55 -10.00 19.40
N THR A 242 -7.80 -10.43 19.49
CA THR A 242 -8.44 -10.89 20.74
C THR A 242 -9.05 -12.30 20.65
N TRP A 243 -8.90 -12.97 19.51
CA TRP A 243 -9.55 -14.25 19.23
C TRP A 243 -8.62 -15.45 19.45
N GLY A 244 -9.17 -16.66 19.35
CA GLY A 244 -8.39 -17.89 19.43
C GLY A 244 -7.49 -18.08 18.20
N LYS A 245 -6.37 -18.79 18.39
CA LYS A 245 -5.44 -19.16 17.31
C LYS A 245 -6.13 -20.00 16.24
N MET A 246 -5.84 -19.74 14.96
CA MET A 246 -6.16 -20.67 13.87
C MET A 246 -5.02 -21.68 13.76
N GLY A 247 -5.30 -22.97 13.99
CA GLY A 247 -4.27 -24.01 13.89
C GLY A 247 -3.10 -23.80 14.87
N ASP A 248 -1.88 -23.95 14.36
CA ASP A 248 -0.62 -23.80 15.11
C ASP A 248 -0.05 -22.37 15.04
N ASP A 249 -0.78 -21.43 14.41
CA ASP A 249 -0.32 -20.07 14.15
C ASP A 249 -0.22 -19.28 15.47
N GLU A 250 0.86 -18.50 15.61
CA GLU A 250 0.98 -17.53 16.71
C GLU A 250 0.90 -16.12 16.14
N LEU A 251 -0.28 -15.53 16.30
CA LEU A 251 -0.52 -14.16 15.85
C LEU A 251 0.01 -13.17 16.89
N ALA A 252 0.60 -12.08 16.40
CA ALA A 252 0.89 -10.92 17.21
C ALA A 252 -0.42 -10.42 17.86
N VAL A 253 -0.34 -9.91 19.09
CA VAL A 253 -1.53 -9.38 19.78
C VAL A 253 -1.78 -7.92 19.39
N ASP A 254 -0.71 -7.12 19.36
CA ASP A 254 -0.77 -5.72 18.99
C ASP A 254 -0.34 -5.59 17.52
N HIS A 255 -1.18 -4.97 16.70
CA HIS A 255 -0.90 -4.78 15.26
C HIS A 255 -0.72 -3.31 14.90
N ILE A 256 -0.11 -3.07 13.75
CA ILE A 256 0.06 -1.73 13.19
C ILE A 256 -1.32 -1.05 13.01
N SER A 257 -1.47 0.11 13.62
CA SER A 257 -2.66 0.97 13.56
C SER A 257 -2.49 2.15 12.62
N SER A 258 -1.28 2.65 12.49
CA SER A 258 -0.97 3.78 11.60
C SER A 258 0.52 3.83 11.27
N MET A 259 0.83 4.46 10.14
CA MET A 259 2.18 4.84 9.75
C MET A 259 2.28 6.37 9.77
N SER A 260 3.31 6.92 10.40
CA SER A 260 3.45 8.37 10.47
C SER A 260 3.69 8.97 9.08
N HIS A 261 2.92 9.98 8.68
CA HIS A 261 3.14 10.67 7.41
C HIS A 261 4.54 11.26 7.31
N CYS A 262 5.12 11.11 6.14
CA CYS A 262 6.46 11.58 5.86
C CYS A 262 6.44 13.03 5.37
N GLY A 263 7.02 13.94 6.15
CA GLY A 263 7.18 15.35 5.78
C GLY A 263 8.32 15.56 4.78
N VAL A 264 8.11 15.20 3.53
CA VAL A 264 9.08 15.40 2.41
C VAL A 264 9.02 16.80 1.80
N LYS A 265 8.64 17.79 2.62
CA LYS A 265 8.34 19.15 2.16
C LYS A 265 9.55 19.76 1.42
N ASP A 266 9.26 20.41 0.30
CA ASP A 266 10.23 21.09 -0.56
C ASP A 266 11.29 20.16 -1.19
N THR A 267 11.05 18.85 -1.18
CA THR A 267 11.90 17.89 -1.88
C THR A 267 11.57 17.85 -3.36
N MET A 268 12.61 17.97 -4.19
CA MET A 268 12.51 17.79 -5.64
C MET A 268 12.96 16.39 -6.02
N LEU A 269 12.11 15.72 -6.80
CA LEU A 269 12.44 14.53 -7.57
C LEU A 269 13.20 14.95 -8.83
N SER A 270 14.40 14.42 -9.01
CA SER A 270 15.29 14.73 -10.13
C SER A 270 15.90 13.47 -10.72
N LYS A 271 16.19 13.47 -12.03
CA LYS A 271 16.70 12.30 -12.77
C LYS A 271 18.14 11.92 -12.44
N ASP A 272 18.88 12.81 -11.80
CA ASP A 272 20.25 12.56 -11.29
C ASP A 272 20.26 11.87 -9.92
N GLN A 273 19.09 11.62 -9.34
CA GLN A 273 18.95 10.95 -8.06
C GLN A 273 18.77 9.43 -8.19
N GLU A 274 19.05 8.73 -7.09
CA GLU A 274 18.60 7.36 -6.83
C GLU A 274 17.78 7.34 -5.55
N TRP A 275 16.66 6.63 -5.57
CA TRP A 275 15.71 6.53 -4.46
C TRP A 275 15.55 5.08 -4.02
N SER A 276 15.54 4.84 -2.72
CA SER A 276 15.24 3.52 -2.15
C SER A 276 14.43 3.67 -0.88
N ILE A 277 13.78 2.59 -0.49
CA ILE A 277 13.17 2.48 0.83
C ILE A 277 13.87 1.40 1.65
N SER A 278 13.78 1.51 2.96
CA SER A 278 14.26 0.48 3.86
C SER A 278 13.31 0.27 5.01
N GLY A 279 12.69 -0.91 5.05
CA GLY A 279 11.87 -1.35 6.17
C GLY A 279 12.75 -1.91 7.27
N LYS A 280 12.63 -1.37 8.48
CA LYS A 280 13.32 -1.85 9.67
C LYS A 280 12.36 -2.64 10.54
N TYR A 281 12.88 -3.72 11.11
CA TYR A 281 12.13 -4.66 11.91
C TYR A 281 12.89 -4.99 13.18
N ASP A 282 12.16 -5.20 14.27
CA ASP A 282 12.70 -5.61 15.56
C ASP A 282 11.70 -6.54 16.26
N PHE A 283 11.86 -7.84 16.03
CA PHE A 283 10.99 -8.86 16.63
C PHE A 283 11.09 -8.94 18.16
N ASP A 284 12.16 -8.39 18.75
CA ASP A 284 12.29 -8.31 20.21
C ASP A 284 11.49 -7.11 20.78
N GLN A 285 11.21 -6.10 19.96
CA GLN A 285 10.41 -4.92 20.34
C GLN A 285 8.94 -5.06 19.95
N ARG A 286 8.66 -5.60 18.78
CA ARG A 286 7.33 -5.80 18.19
C ARG A 286 7.24 -7.24 17.70
N ALA A 287 6.35 -8.04 18.25
CA ALA A 287 6.16 -9.39 17.74
C ALA A 287 5.65 -9.33 16.29
N GLY A 288 6.26 -10.10 15.39
CA GLY A 288 5.63 -10.47 14.11
C GLY A 288 4.75 -11.70 14.30
N ASN A 289 3.94 -12.01 13.29
CA ASN A 289 3.17 -13.26 13.26
C ASN A 289 4.10 -14.48 13.10
N LEU A 290 3.64 -15.66 13.46
CA LEU A 290 4.36 -16.91 13.26
C LEU A 290 3.42 -17.91 12.58
N ASP A 291 3.82 -18.43 11.42
CA ASP A 291 3.24 -19.62 10.83
C ASP A 291 4.14 -20.81 11.17
N HIS A 292 3.56 -21.91 11.65
CA HIS A 292 4.26 -23.09 12.15
C HIS A 292 5.45 -22.77 13.09
N GLY A 293 5.31 -21.71 13.89
CA GLY A 293 6.32 -21.24 14.84
C GLY A 293 7.51 -20.49 14.23
N LYS A 294 7.40 -20.00 12.97
CA LYS A 294 8.45 -19.24 12.29
C LYS A 294 7.93 -17.96 11.65
N GLN A 295 8.75 -16.92 11.70
CA GLN A 295 8.54 -15.65 11.01
C GLN A 295 8.74 -15.84 9.50
N SER A 296 9.69 -16.68 9.07
CA SER A 296 9.98 -16.88 7.64
C SER A 296 8.93 -17.67 6.86
N GLU A 297 7.93 -18.22 7.56
CA GLU A 297 6.82 -18.98 6.96
C GLU A 297 5.54 -18.14 6.83
N VAL A 298 5.49 -16.95 7.45
CA VAL A 298 4.46 -15.91 7.23
C VAL A 298 4.58 -15.39 5.80
N SER A 299 3.46 -15.32 5.08
CA SER A 299 3.42 -14.98 3.65
C SER A 299 2.77 -13.63 3.38
#